data_AF-A0A949WI49-F1
#
_entry.id   AF-A0A949WI49-F1
#
_cell.length_a   1.000
_cell.length_b   1.000
_cell.length_c   1.000
_cell.angle_alpha   90.00
_cell.angle_beta   90.00
_cell.angle_gamma   90.00
#
_symmetry.space_group_name_H-M   'P 1'
#
loop_
_entity.id
_entity.type
_entity.pdbx_description
1 polymer ?
#
loop_
_entity_poly.entity_id
_entity_poly.type
_entity_poly.pdbx_seq_one_letter_code
_entity_poly.pdbx_strand_id
1 'polypeptide(L)'
;MSSLKLLEKYKAGECERVWQELKDLGEINQQSVKVEALAVAREMMQRVKYNLNVIVNNLIKLGFEFDELEKVVVLAKSNACEYLDEFEQQWGILPLSVRAWFEVIHSIKFSPSKLLSKNSLQFLDAESVILKFCFHCDYDTNIFDAVSDDNELRWYPREINFYSLEEILEGVIKANEEFKKEWQEGKVDEWTLNYYSEKGIDPTITPLNKYLNFLPVGMCASNNEPMGFDIGRCTVDCELFNDGEQTDFVDYLRCKLLNSLLVGECLTKNPLNYIYCGFPPEFEKMNAEIKNGIIIF
;
A
#
# COMPACT_ATOMS: atom_id res chain seq x y z
N MET A 1 0.88 38.52 -6.42
CA MET A 1 1.41 37.40 -5.63
C MET A 1 2.11 36.47 -6.61
N SER A 2 3.36 36.11 -6.35
CA SER A 2 4.16 35.25 -7.24
C SER A 2 3.38 33.98 -7.54
N SER A 3 3.18 33.67 -8.83
CA SER A 3 2.74 32.33 -9.26
C SER A 3 3.68 31.32 -8.61
N LEU A 4 3.10 30.37 -7.89
CA LEU A 4 3.82 29.40 -7.09
C LEU A 4 4.48 28.40 -8.05
N LYS A 5 5.77 28.60 -8.33
CA LYS A 5 6.57 27.70 -9.17
C LYS A 5 6.93 26.39 -8.42
N LEU A 6 5.96 25.76 -7.75
CA LEU A 6 6.17 24.58 -6.89
C LEU A 6 6.77 23.41 -7.68
N LEU A 7 6.23 23.14 -8.87
CA LEU A 7 6.76 22.09 -9.74
C LEU A 7 8.21 22.37 -10.17
N GLU A 8 8.56 23.62 -10.48
CA GLU A 8 9.93 23.97 -10.85
C GLU A 8 10.90 23.77 -9.68
N LYS A 9 10.51 24.19 -8.46
CA LYS A 9 11.28 23.93 -7.24
C LYS A 9 11.45 22.43 -6.98
N TYR A 10 10.38 21.66 -7.12
CA TYR A 10 10.41 20.21 -6.96
C TYR A 10 11.37 19.54 -7.96
N LYS A 11 11.32 19.97 -9.23
CA LYS A 11 12.25 19.52 -10.28
C LYS A 11 13.69 19.97 -10.04
N ALA A 12 13.89 21.08 -9.35
CA ALA A 12 15.20 21.56 -8.92
C ALA A 12 15.78 20.79 -7.72
N GLY A 13 15.07 19.79 -7.20
CA GLY A 13 15.53 18.92 -6.11
C GLY A 13 14.97 19.29 -4.73
N GLU A 14 14.15 20.33 -4.63
CA GLU A 14 13.56 20.78 -3.35
C GLU A 14 12.34 19.92 -2.94
N CYS A 15 12.42 18.60 -3.11
CA CYS A 15 11.29 17.69 -3.08
C CYS A 15 10.60 17.67 -1.70
N GLU A 16 11.35 17.43 -0.63
CA GLU A 16 10.83 17.39 0.75
C GLU A 16 10.24 18.74 1.18
N ARG A 17 10.94 19.84 0.87
CA ARG A 17 10.50 21.20 1.20
C ARG A 17 9.19 21.54 0.50
N VAL A 18 9.09 21.27 -0.80
CA VAL A 18 7.87 21.51 -1.58
C VAL A 18 6.73 20.62 -1.09
N TRP A 19 6.99 19.36 -0.76
CA TRP A 19 5.96 18.46 -0.25
C TRP A 19 5.43 18.94 1.11
N GLN A 20 6.33 19.33 2.03
CA GLN A 20 5.92 19.87 3.32
C GLN A 20 5.12 21.19 3.16
N GLU A 21 5.57 22.10 2.28
CA GLU A 21 4.82 23.32 1.94
C GLU A 21 3.39 23.00 1.48
N LEU A 22 3.19 21.92 0.72
CA LEU A 22 1.85 21.48 0.29
C LEU A 22 1.04 20.83 1.40
N LYS A 23 1.66 20.03 2.28
CA LYS A 23 0.98 19.41 3.43
C LYS A 23 0.45 20.45 4.40
N ASP A 24 1.24 21.50 4.65
CA ASP A 24 0.88 22.59 5.57
C ASP A 24 -0.36 23.39 5.12
N LEU A 25 -0.78 23.25 3.86
CA LEU A 25 -2.02 23.85 3.36
C LEU A 25 -3.28 23.14 3.85
N GLY A 26 -3.18 21.87 4.27
CA GLY A 26 -4.33 21.04 4.61
C GLY A 26 -5.24 20.79 3.40
N GLU A 27 -6.53 21.12 3.53
CA GLU A 27 -7.50 20.96 2.45
C GLU A 27 -7.38 22.08 1.40
N ILE A 28 -7.14 21.68 0.14
CA ILE A 28 -6.84 22.59 -0.97
C ILE A 28 -8.12 22.93 -1.72
N ASN A 29 -8.74 24.04 -1.33
CA ASN A 29 -9.97 24.54 -1.96
C ASN A 29 -9.74 25.42 -3.20
N GLN A 30 -8.55 26.02 -3.32
CA GLN A 30 -8.25 26.94 -4.41
C GLN A 30 -7.80 26.19 -5.67
N GLN A 31 -8.56 26.32 -6.76
CA GLN A 31 -8.29 25.60 -8.01
C GLN A 31 -6.88 25.79 -8.57
N SER A 32 -6.31 27.01 -8.50
CA SER A 32 -4.94 27.26 -8.99
C SER A 32 -3.89 26.49 -8.18
N VAL A 33 -4.08 26.37 -6.86
CA VAL A 33 -3.19 25.62 -5.97
C VAL A 33 -3.36 24.12 -6.21
N LYS A 34 -4.61 23.65 -6.39
CA LYS A 34 -4.91 22.25 -6.73
C LYS A 34 -4.17 21.79 -8.00
N VAL A 35 -4.17 22.63 -9.04
CA VAL A 35 -3.48 22.32 -10.31
C VAL A 35 -1.97 22.19 -10.11
N GLU A 36 -1.34 23.10 -9.37
CA GLU A 36 0.11 23.05 -9.10
C GLU A 36 0.48 21.88 -8.18
N ALA A 37 -0.30 21.63 -7.12
CA ALA A 37 -0.11 20.51 -6.20
C ALA A 37 -0.25 19.15 -6.92
N LEU A 38 -1.27 19.01 -7.76
CA LEU A 38 -1.45 17.80 -8.58
C LEU A 38 -0.30 17.63 -9.58
N ALA A 39 0.25 18.71 -10.13
CA ALA A 39 1.41 18.63 -11.02
C ALA A 39 2.66 18.14 -10.28
N VAL A 40 2.87 18.56 -9.02
CA VAL A 40 3.93 18.03 -8.16
C VAL A 40 3.70 16.55 -7.85
N ALA A 41 2.49 16.18 -7.45
CA ALA A 41 2.12 14.78 -7.18
C ALA A 41 2.35 13.88 -8.40
N ARG A 42 1.98 14.34 -9.61
CA ARG A 42 2.25 13.62 -10.87
C ARG A 42 3.73 13.41 -11.11
N GLU A 43 4.55 14.46 -10.96
CA GLU A 43 5.99 14.36 -11.12
C GLU A 43 6.59 13.36 -10.10
N MET A 44 6.12 13.37 -8.86
CA MET A 44 6.49 12.38 -7.85
C MET A 44 6.16 10.96 -8.30
N MET A 45 4.94 10.71 -8.77
CA MET A 45 4.51 9.37 -9.20
C MET A 45 5.24 8.90 -10.46
N GLN A 46 5.68 9.81 -11.34
CA GLN A 46 6.60 9.46 -12.43
C GLN A 46 7.95 8.95 -11.92
N ARG A 47 8.49 9.54 -10.86
CA ARG A 47 9.73 9.05 -10.23
C ARG A 47 9.52 7.72 -9.51
N VAL A 48 8.38 7.54 -8.84
CA VAL A 48 7.99 6.25 -8.25
C VAL A 48 7.92 5.16 -9.34
N LYS A 49 7.25 5.42 -10.46
CA LYS A 49 7.21 4.51 -11.61
C LYS A 49 8.61 4.16 -12.12
N TYR A 50 9.50 5.14 -12.22
CA TYR A 50 10.89 4.89 -12.61
C TYR A 50 11.59 3.97 -11.62
N ASN A 51 11.48 4.26 -10.31
CA ASN A 51 12.08 3.47 -9.25
C ASN A 51 11.56 2.03 -9.22
N LEU A 52 10.26 1.83 -9.40
CA LEU A 52 9.66 0.50 -9.51
C LEU A 52 10.26 -0.30 -10.66
N ASN A 53 10.45 0.31 -11.82
CA ASN A 53 11.12 -0.35 -12.95
C ASN A 53 12.58 -0.71 -12.65
N VAL A 54 13.32 0.17 -11.96
CA VAL A 54 14.70 -0.11 -11.52
C VAL A 54 14.71 -1.32 -10.57
N ILE A 55 13.85 -1.29 -9.56
CA ILE A 55 13.67 -2.35 -8.56
C ILE A 55 13.37 -3.69 -9.21
N VAL A 56 12.34 -3.76 -10.06
CA VAL A 56 11.92 -5.01 -10.73
C VAL A 56 13.07 -5.58 -11.56
N ASN A 57 13.74 -4.73 -12.35
CA ASN A 57 14.87 -5.18 -13.17
C ASN A 57 16.05 -5.69 -12.32
N ASN A 58 16.36 -5.01 -11.21
CA ASN A 58 17.45 -5.43 -10.33
C ASN A 58 17.11 -6.72 -9.58
N LEU A 59 15.86 -6.90 -9.14
CA LEU A 59 15.38 -8.15 -8.56
C LEU A 59 15.53 -9.32 -9.54
N ILE A 60 15.12 -9.15 -10.80
CA ILE A 60 15.29 -10.18 -11.84
C ILE A 60 16.77 -10.52 -12.07
N LYS A 61 17.66 -9.51 -12.13
CA LYS A 61 19.11 -9.74 -12.26
C LYS A 61 19.70 -10.52 -11.09
N LEU A 62 19.16 -10.33 -9.89
CA LEU A 62 19.53 -11.07 -8.69
C LEU A 62 18.92 -12.49 -8.64
N GLY A 63 18.15 -12.88 -9.67
CA GLY A 63 17.52 -14.20 -9.76
C GLY A 63 16.19 -14.30 -9.02
N PHE A 64 15.56 -13.18 -8.68
CA PHE A 64 14.20 -13.18 -8.16
C PHE A 64 13.22 -13.57 -9.28
N GLU A 65 12.35 -14.53 -8.99
CA GLU A 65 11.34 -15.03 -9.92
C GLU A 65 9.95 -14.56 -9.45
N PHE A 66 9.25 -13.80 -10.30
CA PHE A 66 7.88 -13.35 -10.05
C PHE A 66 6.88 -14.41 -10.54
N ASP A 67 5.78 -14.59 -9.79
CA ASP A 67 4.68 -15.48 -10.14
C ASP A 67 3.95 -15.02 -11.41
N GLU A 68 3.62 -13.73 -11.47
CA GLU A 68 2.93 -13.08 -12.58
C GLU A 68 3.71 -11.83 -13.00
N LEU A 69 4.81 -12.01 -13.76
CA LEU A 69 5.74 -10.93 -14.12
C LEU A 69 5.04 -9.72 -14.75
N GLU A 70 4.03 -9.96 -15.59
CA GLU A 70 3.24 -8.94 -16.26
C GLU A 70 2.30 -8.15 -15.32
N LYS A 71 2.07 -8.65 -14.10
CA LYS A 71 1.25 -7.99 -13.07
C LYS A 71 2.08 -7.29 -11.99
N VAL A 72 3.41 -7.40 -12.03
CA VAL A 72 4.27 -6.81 -11.00
C VAL A 72 4.11 -5.30 -10.95
N VAL A 73 4.18 -4.62 -12.10
CA VAL A 73 3.88 -3.20 -12.21
C VAL A 73 3.00 -3.00 -13.44
N VAL A 74 1.71 -2.76 -13.22
CA VAL A 74 0.75 -2.45 -14.27
C VAL A 74 0.64 -0.95 -14.39
N LEU A 75 0.88 -0.41 -15.58
CA LEU A 75 0.77 1.03 -15.83
C LEU A 75 -0.68 1.46 -16.03
N ALA A 76 -0.97 2.71 -15.72
CA ALA A 76 -2.28 3.31 -15.96
C ALA A 76 -2.69 3.21 -17.43
N LYS A 77 -3.99 2.96 -17.66
CA LYS A 77 -4.61 2.90 -19.00
C LYS A 77 -4.65 4.30 -19.63
N SER A 78 -4.77 4.39 -20.95
CA SER A 78 -4.80 5.68 -21.65
C SER A 78 -5.97 6.59 -21.25
N ASN A 79 -7.05 6.00 -20.74
CA ASN A 79 -8.25 6.70 -20.26
C ASN A 79 -8.28 6.88 -18.73
N ALA A 80 -7.15 6.67 -18.01
CA ALA A 80 -7.15 6.73 -16.55
C ALA A 80 -7.65 8.06 -15.98
N CYS A 81 -7.34 9.20 -16.61
CA CYS A 81 -7.84 10.50 -16.16
C CYS A 81 -9.37 10.62 -16.24
N GLU A 82 -9.96 10.17 -17.34
CA GLU A 82 -11.42 10.17 -17.53
C GLU A 82 -12.10 9.27 -16.50
N TYR A 83 -11.57 8.06 -16.31
CA TYR A 83 -12.05 7.12 -15.30
C TYR A 83 -11.97 7.69 -13.88
N LEU A 84 -10.87 8.37 -13.53
CA LEU A 84 -10.71 9.01 -12.22
C LEU A 84 -11.66 10.18 -12.03
N ASP A 85 -11.94 10.96 -13.08
CA ASP A 85 -12.93 12.04 -13.01
C ASP A 85 -14.34 11.49 -12.77
N GLU A 86 -14.71 10.40 -13.45
CA GLU A 86 -15.98 9.70 -13.23
C GLU A 86 -16.05 9.11 -11.81
N PHE A 87 -14.95 8.49 -11.37
CA PHE A 87 -14.82 7.96 -10.02
C PHE A 87 -15.05 9.06 -8.97
N GLU A 88 -14.35 10.19 -9.07
CA GLU A 88 -14.43 11.26 -8.07
C GLU A 88 -15.81 11.93 -8.03
N GLN A 89 -16.49 12.02 -9.18
CA GLN A 89 -17.88 12.48 -9.26
C GLN A 89 -18.84 11.54 -8.53
N GLN A 90 -18.61 10.22 -8.62
CA GLN A 90 -19.50 9.23 -8.07
C GLN A 90 -19.23 8.93 -6.59
N TRP A 91 -17.97 8.78 -6.20
CA TRP A 91 -17.54 8.21 -4.92
C TRP A 91 -16.90 9.22 -3.97
N GLY A 92 -16.42 10.35 -4.49
CA GLY A 92 -15.74 11.37 -3.71
C GLY A 92 -14.31 11.63 -4.19
N ILE A 93 -13.82 12.82 -3.87
CA ILE A 93 -12.50 13.30 -4.32
C ILE A 93 -11.39 12.46 -3.69
N LEU A 94 -10.40 12.07 -4.48
CA LEU A 94 -9.20 11.39 -3.99
C LEU A 94 -8.18 12.43 -3.46
N PRO A 95 -7.37 12.06 -2.46
CA PRO A 95 -6.14 12.78 -2.16
C PRO A 95 -5.28 12.95 -3.43
N LEU A 96 -4.61 14.09 -3.59
CA LEU A 96 -3.91 14.41 -4.86
C LEU A 96 -2.77 13.42 -5.17
N SER A 97 -2.06 12.94 -4.15
CA SER A 97 -1.04 11.89 -4.29
C SER A 97 -1.64 10.56 -4.80
N VAL A 98 -2.79 10.15 -4.26
CA VAL A 98 -3.51 8.93 -4.66
C VAL A 98 -4.10 9.06 -6.06
N ARG A 99 -4.67 10.22 -6.39
CA ARG A 99 -5.10 10.50 -7.77
C ARG A 99 -3.93 10.41 -8.74
N ALA A 100 -2.81 11.06 -8.43
CA ALA A 100 -1.61 11.01 -9.25
C ALA A 100 -1.03 9.59 -9.37
N TRP A 101 -1.17 8.76 -8.33
CA TRP A 101 -0.78 7.35 -8.38
C TRP A 101 -1.54 6.63 -9.48
N PHE A 102 -2.87 6.67 -9.45
CA PHE A 102 -3.71 5.96 -10.43
C PHE A 102 -3.64 6.54 -11.85
N GLU A 103 -3.19 7.78 -12.01
CA GLU A 103 -2.89 8.36 -13.33
C GLU A 103 -1.58 7.81 -13.94
N VAL A 104 -0.70 7.19 -13.15
CA VAL A 104 0.61 6.70 -13.60
C VAL A 104 0.74 5.18 -13.49
N ILE A 105 0.22 4.60 -12.41
CA ILE A 105 0.31 3.19 -12.03
C ILE A 105 -1.12 2.68 -11.82
N HIS A 106 -1.48 1.61 -12.53
CA HIS A 106 -2.78 0.96 -12.36
C HIS A 106 -2.78 0.06 -11.13
N SER A 107 -1.78 -0.81 -10.98
CA SER A 107 -1.64 -1.72 -9.86
C SER A 107 -0.21 -2.25 -9.72
N ILE A 108 0.11 -2.81 -8.56
CA ILE A 108 1.40 -3.44 -8.26
C ILE A 108 1.14 -4.74 -7.51
N LYS A 109 1.80 -5.82 -7.94
CA LYS A 109 1.74 -7.14 -7.30
C LYS A 109 3.12 -7.80 -7.23
N PHE A 110 3.83 -7.59 -6.13
CA PHE A 110 5.13 -8.23 -5.86
C PHE A 110 4.93 -9.64 -5.27
N SER A 111 4.55 -10.60 -6.11
CA SER A 111 4.42 -12.01 -5.70
C SER A 111 5.57 -12.87 -6.25
N PRO A 112 6.42 -13.49 -5.40
CA PRO A 112 7.41 -14.48 -5.81
C PRO A 112 6.75 -15.79 -6.23
N SER A 113 7.29 -16.40 -7.29
CA SER A 113 6.89 -17.74 -7.77
C SER A 113 7.48 -18.88 -6.93
N LYS A 114 8.67 -18.67 -6.38
CA LYS A 114 9.50 -19.75 -5.81
C LYS A 114 9.36 -19.85 -4.30
N LEU A 115 9.04 -21.06 -3.83
CA LEU A 115 9.17 -21.45 -2.43
C LEU A 115 10.64 -21.66 -2.07
N LEU A 116 11.02 -21.19 -0.89
CA LEU A 116 12.28 -21.50 -0.25
C LEU A 116 12.13 -22.82 0.50
N SER A 117 13.18 -23.64 0.47
CA SER A 117 13.20 -24.85 1.28
C SER A 117 13.39 -24.51 2.75
N LYS A 118 12.79 -25.29 3.66
CA LYS A 118 13.04 -25.19 5.11
C LYS A 118 14.54 -25.24 5.45
N ASN A 119 15.32 -26.03 4.71
CA ASN A 119 16.78 -26.11 4.88
C ASN A 119 17.49 -24.76 4.62
N SER A 120 16.90 -23.87 3.82
CA SER A 120 17.46 -22.53 3.57
C SER A 120 17.47 -21.68 4.84
N LEU A 121 16.55 -21.93 5.79
CA LEU A 121 16.49 -21.21 7.08
C LEU A 121 17.68 -21.55 7.98
N GLN A 122 18.21 -22.77 7.89
CA GLN A 122 19.32 -23.22 8.76
C GLN A 122 20.63 -22.47 8.48
N PHE A 123 20.71 -21.80 7.32
CA PHE A 123 21.86 -20.98 6.93
C PHE A 123 21.64 -19.49 7.21
N LEU A 124 20.49 -19.11 7.76
CA LEU A 124 20.27 -17.75 8.24
C LEU A 124 21.01 -17.55 9.55
N ASP A 125 21.69 -16.42 9.64
CA ASP A 125 22.32 -15.99 10.89
C ASP A 125 21.22 -15.79 11.95
N ALA A 126 21.47 -16.27 13.16
CA ALA A 126 20.53 -16.18 14.27
C ALA A 126 20.20 -14.73 14.63
N GLU A 127 21.12 -13.78 14.40
CA GLU A 127 20.88 -12.35 14.55
C GLU A 127 20.01 -11.76 13.42
N SER A 128 20.01 -12.40 12.24
CA SER A 128 19.17 -12.00 11.09
C SER A 128 17.74 -12.50 11.21
N VAL A 129 17.49 -13.57 11.96
CA VAL A 129 16.13 -14.06 12.27
C VAL A 129 15.58 -13.29 13.47
N ILE A 130 15.07 -12.07 13.23
CA ILE A 130 14.38 -11.31 14.28
C ILE A 130 12.99 -11.92 14.48
N LEU A 131 12.83 -12.79 15.48
CA LEU A 131 11.50 -13.26 15.92
C LEU A 131 10.66 -12.07 16.40
N LYS A 132 9.74 -11.58 15.57
CA LYS A 132 8.64 -10.72 16.03
C LYS A 132 7.34 -11.10 15.35
N PHE A 133 6.32 -11.24 16.19
CA PHE A 133 4.90 -11.49 15.91
C PHE A 133 4.55 -12.89 15.42
N CYS A 134 4.68 -13.84 16.33
CA CYS A 134 3.83 -15.01 16.35
C CYS A 134 2.88 -14.79 17.53
N PHE A 135 1.66 -14.31 17.29
CA PHE A 135 0.69 -13.97 18.35
C PHE A 135 0.36 -15.15 19.29
N HIS A 136 0.78 -16.38 18.93
CA HIS A 136 0.43 -17.62 19.62
C HIS A 136 1.60 -18.59 19.88
N CYS A 137 2.86 -18.24 19.57
CA CYS A 137 3.97 -19.09 20.01
C CYS A 137 4.68 -18.48 21.23
N ASP A 138 4.79 -19.29 22.30
CA ASP A 138 5.54 -18.93 23.50
C ASP A 138 6.95 -18.49 23.10
N TYR A 139 7.44 -17.41 23.70
CA TYR A 139 8.72 -16.76 23.40
C TYR A 139 9.94 -17.72 23.39
N ASP A 140 9.80 -18.92 23.96
CA ASP A 140 10.83 -19.96 24.04
C ASP A 140 10.78 -21.00 22.91
N THR A 141 9.82 -20.92 21.98
CA THR A 141 9.69 -21.89 20.89
C THR A 141 10.72 -21.61 19.79
N ASN A 142 11.59 -22.58 19.52
CA ASN A 142 12.52 -22.50 18.40
C ASN A 142 11.74 -22.40 17.07
N ILE A 143 12.00 -21.36 16.26
CA ILE A 143 11.33 -21.14 14.97
C ILE A 143 11.41 -22.37 14.05
N PHE A 144 12.51 -23.12 14.12
CA PHE A 144 12.71 -24.33 13.32
C PHE A 144 11.71 -25.45 13.66
N ASP A 145 11.19 -25.44 14.89
CA ASP A 145 10.17 -26.37 15.37
C ASP A 145 8.75 -25.86 15.06
N ALA A 146 8.56 -24.54 14.95
CA ALA A 146 7.28 -23.91 14.60
C ALA A 146 6.97 -23.96 13.09
N VAL A 147 7.99 -24.05 12.23
CA VAL A 147 7.84 -24.17 10.77
C VAL A 147 7.63 -25.64 10.39
N SER A 148 6.43 -26.01 9.94
CA SER A 148 6.18 -27.36 9.40
C SER A 148 6.67 -27.49 7.95
N ASP A 149 6.84 -28.72 7.46
CA ASP A 149 7.25 -28.97 6.07
C ASP A 149 6.18 -28.54 5.06
N ASP A 150 4.94 -28.35 5.51
CA ASP A 150 3.84 -27.84 4.70
C ASP A 150 3.74 -26.30 4.70
N ASN A 151 4.65 -25.61 5.40
CA ASN A 151 4.67 -24.14 5.41
C ASN A 151 5.36 -23.60 4.15
N GLU A 152 4.86 -22.47 3.65
CA GLU A 152 5.42 -21.81 2.48
C GLU A 152 6.34 -20.66 2.90
N LEU A 153 7.64 -20.93 2.88
CA LEU A 153 8.65 -19.92 3.14
C LEU A 153 8.99 -19.20 1.83
N ARG A 154 8.91 -17.85 1.79
CA ARG A 154 9.44 -17.10 0.65
C ARG A 154 10.08 -15.77 1.08
N TRP A 155 11.01 -15.27 0.26
CA TRP A 155 11.51 -13.89 0.34
C TRP A 155 10.59 -13.03 -0.52
N TYR A 156 10.02 -11.98 0.05
CA TYR A 156 9.09 -11.10 -0.63
C TYR A 156 9.58 -9.66 -0.57
N PRO A 157 9.33 -8.87 -1.62
CA PRO A 157 9.33 -7.43 -1.50
C PRO A 157 8.27 -7.02 -0.48
N ARG A 158 8.70 -6.29 0.54
CA ARG A 158 7.91 -5.88 1.71
C ARG A 158 6.70 -5.07 1.26
N GLU A 159 5.52 -5.68 1.29
CA GLU A 159 4.19 -5.04 1.22
C GLU A 159 4.13 -3.79 0.33
N ILE A 160 4.49 -3.90 -0.95
CA ILE A 160 4.17 -2.85 -1.93
C ILE A 160 3.17 -3.46 -2.89
N ASN A 161 2.03 -3.90 -2.38
CA ASN A 161 0.94 -4.39 -3.21
C ASN A 161 -0.12 -3.31 -3.24
N PHE A 162 -0.49 -2.87 -4.43
CA PHE A 162 -1.53 -1.87 -4.62
C PHE A 162 -2.49 -2.41 -5.65
N TYR A 163 -3.72 -2.67 -5.23
CA TYR A 163 -4.79 -3.06 -6.15
C TYR A 163 -5.18 -1.90 -7.05
N SER A 164 -5.73 -2.24 -8.22
CA SER A 164 -6.35 -1.24 -9.08
C SER A 164 -7.61 -0.68 -8.44
N LEU A 165 -7.97 0.55 -8.82
CA LEU A 165 -9.15 1.18 -8.29
C LEU A 165 -10.43 0.38 -8.60
N GLU A 166 -10.45 -0.32 -9.75
CA GLU A 166 -11.49 -1.27 -10.11
C GLU A 166 -11.58 -2.45 -9.12
N GLU A 167 -10.45 -3.12 -8.83
CA GLU A 167 -10.39 -4.24 -7.87
C GLU A 167 -10.78 -3.80 -6.46
N ILE A 168 -10.33 -2.62 -6.05
CA ILE A 168 -10.66 -2.02 -4.76
C ILE A 168 -12.19 -1.81 -4.67
N LEU A 169 -12.78 -1.16 -5.67
CA LEU A 169 -14.22 -0.90 -5.69
C LEU A 169 -15.05 -2.17 -5.75
N GLU A 170 -14.64 -3.16 -6.54
CA GLU A 170 -15.31 -4.46 -6.59
C GLU A 170 -15.33 -5.12 -5.21
N GLY A 171 -14.19 -5.12 -4.51
CA GLY A 171 -14.07 -5.61 -3.14
C GLY A 171 -14.98 -4.88 -2.16
N VAL A 172 -14.98 -3.54 -2.20
CA VAL A 172 -15.83 -2.71 -1.33
C VAL A 172 -17.31 -2.94 -1.59
N ILE A 173 -17.74 -2.99 -2.86
CA ILE A 173 -19.13 -3.23 -3.23
C ILE A 173 -19.58 -4.61 -2.73
N LYS A 174 -18.77 -5.64 -2.96
CA LYS A 174 -19.07 -6.99 -2.50
C LYS A 174 -19.18 -7.07 -0.97
N ALA A 175 -18.21 -6.51 -0.25
CA ALA A 175 -18.23 -6.47 1.21
C ALA A 175 -19.47 -5.72 1.74
N ASN A 176 -19.88 -4.65 1.07
CA ASN A 176 -21.08 -3.90 1.42
C ASN A 176 -22.37 -4.70 1.20
N GLU A 177 -22.47 -5.50 0.13
CA GLU A 177 -23.64 -6.36 -0.08
C GLU A 177 -23.71 -7.49 0.97
N GLU A 178 -22.56 -8.06 1.36
CA GLU A 178 -22.48 -9.00 2.47
C GLU A 178 -22.91 -8.35 3.80
N PHE A 179 -22.41 -7.14 4.08
CA PHE A 179 -22.79 -6.37 5.25
C PHE A 179 -24.29 -6.04 5.30
N LYS A 180 -24.91 -5.65 4.17
CA LYS A 180 -26.36 -5.43 4.08
C LYS A 180 -27.15 -6.68 4.45
N LYS A 181 -26.68 -7.86 4.04
CA LYS A 181 -27.32 -9.13 4.40
C LYS A 181 -27.23 -9.39 5.89
N GLU A 182 -26.05 -9.23 6.48
CA GLU A 182 -25.86 -9.38 7.94
C GLU A 182 -26.71 -8.39 8.74
N TRP A 183 -26.82 -7.15 8.25
CA TRP A 183 -27.67 -6.10 8.82
C TRP A 183 -29.14 -6.52 8.85
N GLN A 184 -29.67 -7.02 7.72
CA GLN A 184 -31.05 -7.51 7.63
C GLN A 184 -31.31 -8.73 8.51
N GLU A 185 -30.30 -9.59 8.69
CA GLU A 185 -30.36 -10.79 9.54
C GLU A 185 -30.18 -10.47 11.04
N GLY A 186 -29.88 -9.21 11.41
CA GLY A 186 -29.63 -8.81 12.79
C GLY A 186 -28.35 -9.42 13.37
N LYS A 187 -27.36 -9.72 12.51
CA LYS A 187 -26.06 -10.31 12.89
C LYS A 187 -24.98 -9.28 13.20
N VAL A 188 -25.27 -8.01 12.94
CA VAL A 188 -24.37 -6.88 13.20
C VAL A 188 -24.34 -6.59 14.71
N ASP A 189 -23.16 -6.30 15.24
CA ASP A 189 -22.97 -6.01 16.66
C ASP A 189 -23.60 -4.66 17.07
N GLU A 190 -23.81 -4.49 18.39
CA GLU A 190 -24.46 -3.29 18.95
C GLU A 190 -23.67 -2.00 18.69
N TRP A 191 -22.33 -2.05 18.70
CA TRP A 191 -21.52 -0.88 18.42
C TRP A 191 -21.72 -0.40 16.99
N THR A 192 -21.68 -1.32 16.02
CA THR A 192 -21.90 -1.01 14.61
C THR A 192 -23.32 -0.50 14.36
N LEU A 193 -24.34 -1.11 14.98
CA LEU A 193 -25.72 -0.62 14.90
C LEU A 193 -25.85 0.83 15.40
N ASN A 194 -25.24 1.13 16.56
CA ASN A 194 -25.25 2.47 17.13
C ASN A 194 -24.51 3.47 16.24
N TYR A 195 -23.34 3.11 15.72
CA TYR A 195 -22.56 3.96 14.81
C TYR A 195 -23.37 4.38 13.58
N TYR A 196 -23.99 3.42 12.88
CA TYR A 196 -24.79 3.71 11.69
C TYR A 196 -26.06 4.51 12.02
N SER A 197 -26.71 4.20 13.15
CA SER A 197 -27.88 4.93 13.64
C SER A 197 -27.58 6.39 13.97
N GLU A 198 -26.48 6.66 14.69
CA GLU A 198 -26.02 8.02 15.02
C GLU A 198 -25.68 8.85 13.77
N LYS A 199 -25.21 8.20 12.72
CA LYS A 199 -24.93 8.83 11.42
C LYS A 199 -26.17 8.97 10.53
N GLY A 200 -27.32 8.41 10.95
CA GLY A 200 -28.53 8.39 10.13
C GLY A 200 -28.37 7.57 8.85
N ILE A 201 -27.50 6.56 8.87
CA ILE A 201 -27.25 5.69 7.72
C ILE A 201 -28.00 4.39 7.95
N ASP A 202 -28.90 4.06 7.03
CA ASP A 202 -29.44 2.72 6.89
C ASP A 202 -28.75 2.06 5.68
N PRO A 203 -27.87 1.06 5.89
CA PRO A 203 -27.13 0.41 4.81
C PRO A 203 -28.02 -0.20 3.72
N THR A 204 -29.27 -0.55 4.04
CA THR A 204 -30.18 -1.22 3.11
C THR A 204 -30.81 -0.27 2.10
N ILE A 205 -30.89 1.03 2.41
CA ILE A 205 -31.52 2.06 1.55
C ILE A 205 -30.57 3.20 1.19
N THR A 206 -29.56 3.47 2.02
CA THR A 206 -28.60 4.53 1.76
C THR A 206 -27.66 4.07 0.65
N PRO A 207 -27.48 4.84 -0.44
CA PRO A 207 -26.51 4.49 -1.47
C PRO A 207 -25.09 4.44 -0.88
N LEU A 208 -24.30 3.43 -1.24
CA LEU A 208 -22.95 3.21 -0.70
C LEU A 208 -22.07 4.45 -0.83
N ASN A 209 -22.11 5.14 -1.97
CA ASN A 209 -21.32 6.34 -2.20
C ASN A 209 -21.67 7.53 -1.28
N LYS A 210 -22.74 7.45 -0.47
CA LYS A 210 -23.08 8.47 0.52
C LYS A 210 -22.38 8.26 1.86
N TYR A 211 -21.88 7.05 2.13
CA TYR A 211 -21.19 6.74 3.37
C TYR A 211 -19.84 6.04 3.17
N LEU A 212 -19.44 5.76 1.92
CA LEU A 212 -18.09 5.32 1.61
C LEU A 212 -17.13 6.49 1.83
N ASN A 213 -16.28 6.34 2.85
CA ASN A 213 -15.26 7.32 3.21
C ASN A 213 -13.84 6.75 3.14
N PHE A 214 -13.69 5.44 2.88
CA PHE A 214 -12.42 4.73 2.93
C PHE A 214 -12.30 3.73 1.79
N LEU A 215 -11.13 3.66 1.15
CA LEU A 215 -10.82 2.68 0.11
C LEU A 215 -9.61 1.83 0.49
N PRO A 216 -9.74 0.50 0.63
CA PRO A 216 -8.63 -0.39 0.96
C PRO A 216 -7.66 -0.51 -0.23
N VAL A 217 -6.35 -0.53 0.00
CA VAL A 217 -5.34 -0.58 -1.09
C VAL A 217 -4.79 -1.97 -1.39
N GLY A 218 -5.36 -3.02 -0.81
CA GLY A 218 -4.89 -4.40 -0.99
C GLY A 218 -3.74 -4.79 -0.08
N MET A 219 -3.53 -4.03 0.99
CA MET A 219 -2.60 -4.35 2.08
C MET A 219 -3.35 -4.35 3.40
N CYS A 220 -2.79 -5.03 4.39
CA CYS A 220 -3.29 -5.02 5.76
C CYS A 220 -2.17 -4.60 6.70
N ALA A 221 -2.53 -3.94 7.80
CA ALA A 221 -1.67 -3.71 8.94
C ALA A 221 -1.37 -5.03 9.67
N SER A 222 -0.41 -5.07 10.61
CA SER A 222 -0.05 -6.33 11.29
C SER A 222 -1.18 -6.88 12.17
N ASN A 223 -2.12 -6.05 12.59
CA ASN A 223 -3.37 -6.42 13.25
C ASN A 223 -4.46 -6.95 12.29
N ASN A 224 -4.14 -7.11 10.99
CA ASN A 224 -5.03 -7.51 9.89
C ASN A 224 -6.10 -6.49 9.49
N GLU A 225 -6.07 -5.26 10.01
CA GLU A 225 -6.96 -4.20 9.51
C GLU A 225 -6.53 -3.78 8.10
N PRO A 226 -7.49 -3.54 7.18
CA PRO A 226 -7.14 -3.11 5.84
C PRO A 226 -6.46 -1.74 5.89
N MET A 227 -5.33 -1.61 5.20
CA MET A 227 -4.75 -0.31 4.89
C MET A 227 -5.52 0.31 3.74
N GLY A 228 -5.66 1.62 3.73
CA GLY A 228 -6.40 2.33 2.70
C GLY A 228 -6.33 3.83 2.88
N PHE A 229 -7.07 4.53 2.03
CA PHE A 229 -7.09 5.98 2.03
C PHE A 229 -8.51 6.51 2.22
N ASP A 230 -8.60 7.63 2.92
CA ASP A 230 -9.85 8.38 3.04
C ASP A 230 -10.18 9.09 1.73
N ILE A 231 -11.47 9.18 1.41
CA ILE A 231 -11.99 9.89 0.24
C ILE A 231 -12.96 11.01 0.64
N GLY A 232 -13.16 11.96 -0.27
CA GLY A 232 -14.10 13.08 -0.10
C GLY A 232 -13.45 14.38 0.37
N ARG A 233 -12.14 14.41 0.61
CA ARG A 233 -11.38 15.62 0.94
C ARG A 233 -10.25 15.84 -0.05
N CYS A 234 -10.09 17.08 -0.50
CA CYS A 234 -9.03 17.43 -1.46
C CYS A 234 -7.74 17.84 -0.74
N THR A 235 -7.09 16.87 -0.09
CA THR A 235 -5.77 17.04 0.54
C THR A 235 -4.65 16.71 -0.44
N VAL A 236 -3.43 17.19 -0.19
CA VAL A 236 -2.27 16.81 -1.03
C VAL A 236 -1.93 15.33 -0.87
N ASP A 237 -2.10 14.79 0.34
CA ASP A 237 -1.76 13.42 0.70
C ASP A 237 -2.82 12.81 1.64
N CYS A 238 -2.69 11.54 1.96
CA CYS A 238 -3.52 10.85 2.95
C CYS A 238 -2.69 10.03 3.93
N GLU A 239 -3.27 9.78 5.09
CA GLU A 239 -2.72 8.85 6.08
C GLU A 239 -3.08 7.41 5.70
N LEU A 240 -2.08 6.54 5.73
CA LEU A 240 -2.25 5.10 5.77
C LEU A 240 -2.17 4.67 7.23
N PHE A 241 -3.20 3.97 7.69
CA PHE A 241 -3.23 3.40 9.04
C PHE A 241 -2.46 2.08 9.08
N ASN A 242 -1.53 1.94 10.02
CA ASN A 242 -0.80 0.71 10.28
C ASN A 242 -0.57 0.52 11.80
N ASP A 243 -1.36 -0.35 12.44
CA ASP A 243 -1.19 -0.75 13.85
C ASP A 243 -1.18 0.38 14.87
N GLY A 244 -2.03 1.39 14.67
CA GLY A 244 -2.08 2.57 15.54
C GLY A 244 -1.00 3.61 15.24
N GLU A 245 -0.12 3.36 14.27
CA GLU A 245 0.72 4.38 13.66
C GLU A 245 0.06 4.89 12.38
N GLN A 246 0.06 6.21 12.22
CA GLN A 246 -0.36 6.87 10.99
C GLN A 246 0.89 7.26 10.21
N THR A 247 0.91 6.93 8.92
CA THR A 247 2.00 7.33 8.03
C THR A 247 1.43 7.91 6.75
N ASP A 248 1.96 9.04 6.30
CA ASP A 248 1.52 9.65 5.04
C ASP A 248 1.83 8.70 3.88
N PHE A 249 0.95 8.59 2.89
CA PHE A 249 1.11 7.69 1.76
C PHE A 249 2.43 7.89 1.01
N VAL A 250 2.87 9.14 0.83
CA VAL A 250 4.18 9.40 0.21
C VAL A 250 5.35 8.95 1.10
N ASP A 251 5.26 9.17 2.42
CA ASP A 251 6.32 8.75 3.34
C ASP A 251 6.36 7.21 3.48
N TYR A 252 5.20 6.56 3.37
CA TYR A 252 5.10 5.11 3.22
C TYR A 252 5.84 4.63 1.96
N LEU A 253 5.56 5.23 0.79
CA LEU A 253 6.25 4.88 -0.45
C LEU A 253 7.76 5.10 -0.35
N ARG A 254 8.20 6.23 0.20
CA ARG A 254 9.63 6.50 0.45
C ARG A 254 10.25 5.42 1.34
N CYS A 255 9.60 5.09 2.44
CA CYS A 255 10.09 4.10 3.37
C CYS A 255 10.22 2.72 2.69
N LYS A 256 9.18 2.26 2.00
CA LYS A 256 9.14 0.93 1.39
C LYS A 256 10.06 0.82 0.17
N LEU A 257 10.17 1.86 -0.66
CA LEU A 257 10.99 1.84 -1.87
C LEU A 257 12.47 2.20 -1.61
N LEU A 258 12.78 2.99 -0.58
CA LEU A 258 14.14 3.51 -0.35
C LEU A 258 14.89 2.87 0.83
N ASN A 259 14.21 2.29 1.83
CA ASN A 259 14.88 1.83 3.06
C ASN A 259 15.09 0.32 3.13
N SER A 260 14.06 -0.51 2.95
CA SER A 260 14.20 -1.97 3.01
C SER A 260 13.16 -2.66 2.16
N LEU A 261 13.58 -3.15 0.98
CA LEU A 261 12.66 -3.76 0.04
C LEU A 261 12.43 -5.24 0.31
N LEU A 262 13.46 -6.04 0.63
CA LEU A 262 13.29 -7.50 0.78
C LEU A 262 13.15 -7.92 2.24
N VAL A 263 12.15 -8.74 2.53
CA VAL A 263 11.93 -9.38 3.83
C VAL A 263 11.54 -10.85 3.66
N GLY A 264 11.79 -11.66 4.67
CA GLY A 264 11.47 -13.09 4.68
C GLY A 264 10.25 -13.34 5.49
N GLU A 265 9.28 -14.06 4.92
CA GLU A 265 8.08 -14.46 5.60
C GLU A 265 7.79 -15.93 5.34
N CYS A 266 7.41 -16.62 6.40
CA CYS A 266 6.90 -17.98 6.33
C CYS A 266 5.39 -17.93 6.55
N LEU A 267 4.65 -18.22 5.47
CA LEU A 267 3.20 -18.37 5.53
C LEU A 267 2.89 -19.76 6.07
N THR A 268 2.08 -19.83 7.14
CA THR A 268 1.57 -21.11 7.63
C THR A 268 0.25 -21.46 6.95
N LYS A 269 -0.27 -22.68 7.14
CA LYS A 269 -1.60 -23.06 6.65
C LYS A 269 -2.73 -22.18 7.19
N ASN A 270 -2.52 -21.53 8.34
CA ASN A 270 -3.44 -20.53 8.83
C ASN A 270 -3.00 -19.16 8.29
N PRO A 271 -3.79 -18.50 7.42
CA PRO A 271 -3.42 -17.21 6.84
C PRO A 271 -3.24 -16.10 7.89
N LEU A 272 -3.78 -16.28 9.10
CA LEU A 272 -3.60 -15.36 10.23
C LEU A 272 -2.29 -15.58 10.99
N ASN A 273 -1.57 -16.65 10.67
CA ASN A 273 -0.28 -16.98 11.26
C ASN A 273 0.79 -16.86 10.18
N TYR A 274 1.59 -15.80 10.26
CA TYR A 274 2.85 -15.68 9.53
C TYR A 274 4.00 -15.63 10.53
N ILE A 275 5.17 -16.05 10.08
CA ILE A 275 6.40 -15.96 10.86
C ILE A 275 7.36 -15.09 10.07
N TYR A 276 7.77 -13.95 10.65
CA TYR A 276 8.83 -13.13 10.09
C TYR A 276 10.17 -13.87 10.24
N CYS A 277 10.82 -14.15 9.11
CA CYS A 277 12.05 -14.92 9.02
C CYS A 277 13.30 -14.05 8.82
N GLY A 278 13.16 -12.71 8.87
CA GLY A 278 14.31 -11.82 8.80
C GLY A 278 14.61 -11.26 7.41
N PHE A 279 15.91 -11.24 7.09
CA PHE A 279 16.46 -10.77 5.81
C PHE A 279 17.24 -11.88 5.08
N PRO A 280 17.31 -11.87 3.74
CA PRO A 280 18.03 -12.89 2.99
C PRO A 280 19.54 -12.85 3.26
N PRO A 281 20.28 -13.95 3.02
CA PRO A 281 21.74 -13.91 3.04
C PRO A 281 22.27 -12.81 2.10
N GLU A 282 23.33 -12.12 2.51
CA GLU A 282 23.88 -10.96 1.78
C GLU A 282 22.88 -9.80 1.61
N PHE A 283 21.86 -9.68 2.48
CA PHE A 283 20.82 -8.65 2.39
C PHE A 283 21.37 -7.25 2.12
N GLU A 284 22.38 -6.79 2.85
CA GLU A 284 22.93 -5.45 2.65
C GLU A 284 23.46 -5.24 1.23
N LYS A 285 24.13 -6.25 0.67
CA LYS A 285 24.64 -6.22 -0.71
C LYS A 285 23.51 -6.29 -1.72
N MET A 286 22.51 -7.17 -1.52
CA MET A 286 21.32 -7.24 -2.37
C MET A 286 20.53 -5.94 -2.34
N ASN A 287 20.32 -5.37 -1.15
CA ASN A 287 19.59 -4.12 -0.93
C ASN A 287 20.31 -2.95 -1.60
N ALA A 288 21.65 -2.89 -1.50
CA ALA A 288 22.45 -1.91 -2.23
C ALA A 288 22.30 -2.05 -3.75
N GLU A 289 22.32 -3.28 -4.28
CA GLU A 289 22.14 -3.54 -5.72
C GLU A 289 20.71 -3.20 -6.19
N ILE A 290 19.68 -3.55 -5.41
CA ILE A 290 18.28 -3.21 -5.70
C ILE A 290 18.11 -1.69 -5.77
N LYS A 291 18.72 -0.96 -4.83
CA LYS A 291 18.64 0.51 -4.76
C LYS A 291 19.51 1.22 -5.77
N ASN A 292 20.40 0.52 -6.45
CA ASN A 292 21.28 1.10 -7.44
C ASN A 292 20.46 1.70 -8.60
N GLY A 293 20.56 3.01 -8.77
CA GLY A 293 19.84 3.77 -9.80
C GLY A 293 18.46 4.30 -9.40
N ILE A 294 18.01 4.07 -8.16
CA ILE A 294 16.79 4.70 -7.64
C ILE A 294 17.02 6.21 -7.44
N ILE A 295 15.99 7.02 -7.72
CA ILE A 295 16.00 8.48 -7.51
C ILE A 295 15.08 8.89 -6.36
N ILE A 296 15.38 10.02 -5.73
CA ILE A 296 14.56 10.60 -4.66
C ILE A 296 13.28 11.23 -5.25
N PHE A 297 12.18 11.08 -4.53
CA PHE A 297 10.86 11.60 -4.81
C PHE A 297 10.22 12.06 -3.50
#